data_AF-A0A0W0WN42-F1
#
_entry.id   AF-A0A0W0WN42-F1
#
_cell.length_a   1.000
_cell.length_b   1.000
_cell.length_c   1.000
_cell.angle_alpha   90.00
_cell.angle_beta   90.00
_cell.angle_gamma   90.00
#
_symmetry.space_group_name_H-M   'P 1'
#
loop_
_entity.id
_entity.type
_entity.pdbx_description
1 polymer ?
#
loop_
_entity_poly.entity_id
_entity_poly.type
_entity_poly.pdbx_seq_one_letter_code
_entity_poly.pdbx_strand_id
1 'polypeptide(L)'
;ASDGVLLLDDSIEEKPYTDENEINCWHYSHAKGDVVKGINILTCMVRYGDFSVPVGYEVIKKDVAFCDIETRQARRKSSTTKNELFRKLIAQAVSNHVLFDFVLADNWFGSKANMAYIHNDLQKSFIIGIKSNRTLALSKNDANNGRYTKVRELELEEDIAHTVYLKGLDFPVRLLKKIFKNENGSTG
;
A
#
# COMPACT_ATOMS: atom_id res chain seq x y z
N ALA A 1 -7.37 23.82 4.25
CA ALA A 1 -7.50 22.45 3.73
C ALA A 1 -7.97 22.55 2.28
N SER A 2 -7.44 21.71 1.41
CA SER A 2 -7.79 21.60 -0.01
C SER A 2 -8.89 20.59 -0.29
N ASP A 3 -9.26 19.77 0.71
CA ASP A 3 -10.19 18.63 0.63
C ASP A 3 -9.78 17.56 -0.40
N GLY A 4 -8.57 17.68 -0.96
CA GLY A 4 -8.02 16.76 -1.94
C GLY A 4 -7.54 15.48 -1.29
N VAL A 5 -7.83 14.36 -1.95
CA VAL A 5 -7.42 13.03 -1.52
C VAL A 5 -6.64 12.37 -2.64
N LEU A 6 -5.41 11.94 -2.34
CA LEU A 6 -4.55 11.23 -3.27
C LEU A 6 -4.75 9.72 -3.10
N LEU A 7 -5.27 9.07 -4.13
CA LEU A 7 -5.60 7.65 -4.20
C LEU A 7 -4.50 6.92 -4.96
N LEU A 8 -3.93 5.87 -4.37
CA LEU A 8 -2.95 5.01 -5.04
C LEU A 8 -3.32 3.54 -4.90
N ASP A 9 -3.34 2.84 -6.02
CA ASP A 9 -3.64 1.41 -6.10
C ASP A 9 -2.94 0.78 -7.32
N ASP A 10 -2.68 -0.53 -7.25
CA ASP A 10 -2.06 -1.28 -8.35
C ASP A 10 -3.00 -2.30 -8.99
N SER A 11 -2.93 -2.38 -10.32
CA SER A 11 -3.70 -3.34 -11.12
C SER A 11 -2.78 -4.12 -12.04
N ILE A 12 -3.25 -5.28 -12.51
CA ILE A 12 -2.54 -6.10 -13.49
C ILE A 12 -3.39 -6.20 -14.74
N GLU A 13 -2.88 -5.69 -15.85
CA GLU A 13 -3.43 -5.88 -17.18
C GLU A 13 -2.85 -7.18 -17.77
N GLU A 14 -3.67 -8.23 -17.85
CA GLU A 14 -3.21 -9.55 -18.31
C GLU A 14 -2.89 -9.54 -19.81
N LYS A 15 -1.72 -10.10 -20.16
CA LYS A 15 -1.24 -10.26 -21.54
C LYS A 15 -0.64 -11.65 -21.74
N PRO A 16 -1.44 -12.73 -21.60
CA PRO A 16 -0.94 -14.11 -21.61
C PRO A 16 -0.26 -14.51 -22.92
N TYR A 17 -0.59 -13.88 -24.04
CA TYR A 17 -0.06 -14.22 -25.36
C TYR A 17 1.10 -13.33 -25.83
N THR A 18 1.44 -12.27 -25.09
CA THR A 18 2.57 -11.39 -25.42
C THR A 18 3.86 -11.95 -24.84
N ASP A 19 4.98 -11.84 -25.56
CA ASP A 19 6.27 -12.32 -25.09
C ASP A 19 6.67 -11.68 -23.75
N GLU A 20 7.38 -12.46 -22.93
CA GLU A 20 7.85 -11.98 -21.63
C GLU A 20 9.00 -10.97 -21.82
N ASN A 21 8.92 -9.85 -21.10
CA ASN A 21 10.01 -8.87 -21.00
C ASN A 21 10.02 -8.22 -19.61
N GLU A 22 10.75 -7.13 -19.44
CA GLU A 22 10.81 -6.42 -18.14
C GLU A 22 9.47 -5.84 -17.69
N ILE A 23 8.55 -5.55 -18.62
CA ILE A 23 7.25 -4.93 -18.36
C ILE A 23 6.13 -5.97 -18.32
N ASN A 24 6.04 -6.82 -19.34
CA ASN A 24 5.07 -7.90 -19.41
C ASN A 24 5.69 -9.19 -18.83
N CYS A 25 5.39 -9.50 -17.56
CA CYS A 25 5.95 -10.66 -16.89
C CYS A 25 4.99 -11.22 -15.83
N TRP A 26 5.45 -12.20 -15.06
CA TRP A 26 4.62 -12.88 -14.05
C TRP A 26 4.47 -12.06 -12.78
N HIS A 27 3.25 -11.75 -12.38
CA HIS A 27 2.90 -11.01 -11.16
C HIS A 27 1.89 -11.80 -10.33
N TYR A 28 1.97 -11.74 -9.00
CA TYR A 28 0.96 -12.33 -8.14
C TYR A 28 -0.30 -11.47 -8.12
N SER A 29 -1.46 -12.07 -8.38
CA SER A 29 -2.78 -11.44 -8.33
C SER A 29 -3.55 -11.93 -7.10
N HIS A 30 -3.85 -11.02 -6.17
CA HIS A 30 -4.71 -11.34 -5.03
C HIS A 30 -6.14 -11.67 -5.43
N ALA A 31 -6.63 -11.05 -6.50
CA ALA A 31 -7.98 -11.32 -7.01
C ALA A 31 -8.14 -12.77 -7.50
N LYS A 32 -7.06 -13.37 -8.05
CA LYS A 32 -7.06 -14.76 -8.51
C LYS A 32 -6.43 -15.76 -7.54
N GLY A 33 -5.70 -15.26 -6.53
CA GLY A 33 -4.91 -16.10 -5.63
C GLY A 33 -3.70 -16.78 -6.30
N ASP A 34 -3.30 -16.33 -7.49
CA ASP A 34 -2.29 -17.00 -8.33
C ASP A 34 -1.43 -15.99 -9.11
N VAL A 35 -0.35 -16.48 -9.74
CA VAL A 35 0.51 -15.70 -10.62
C VAL A 35 -0.08 -15.61 -12.03
N VAL A 36 -0.13 -14.40 -12.58
CA VAL A 36 -0.61 -14.11 -13.94
C VAL A 36 0.46 -13.39 -14.74
N LYS A 37 0.51 -13.65 -16.05
CA LYS A 37 1.39 -12.89 -16.96
C LYS A 37 0.69 -11.63 -17.44
N GLY A 38 1.30 -10.48 -17.21
CA GLY A 38 0.73 -9.20 -17.60
C GLY A 38 1.62 -8.02 -17.23
N ILE A 39 1.02 -6.85 -17.30
CA ILE A 39 1.64 -5.56 -16.96
C ILE A 39 1.05 -5.10 -15.64
N ASN A 40 1.87 -5.03 -14.58
CA ASN A 40 1.45 -4.44 -13.31
C ASN A 40 1.67 -2.92 -13.34
N ILE A 41 0.64 -2.15 -13.02
CA ILE A 41 0.61 -0.70 -13.09
C ILE A 41 0.16 -0.15 -11.74
N LEU A 42 1.00 0.67 -11.11
CA LEU A 42 0.63 1.47 -9.95
C LEU A 42 0.09 2.81 -10.44
N THR A 43 -1.14 3.13 -10.07
CA THR A 43 -1.82 4.36 -10.49
C THR A 43 -1.89 5.37 -9.35
N CYS A 44 -1.97 6.65 -9.70
CA CYS A 44 -2.16 7.75 -8.76
C CYS A 44 -3.22 8.70 -9.30
N MET A 45 -4.28 8.89 -8.52
CA MET A 45 -5.40 9.77 -8.85
C MET A 45 -5.62 10.76 -7.71
N VAL A 46 -5.99 12.00 -8.02
CA VAL A 46 -6.49 12.94 -7.02
C VAL A 46 -8.00 13.03 -7.13
N ARG A 47 -8.68 13.09 -5.98
CA ARG A 47 -10.13 13.28 -5.87
C ARG A 47 -10.43 14.53 -5.07
N TYR A 48 -11.37 15.33 -5.58
CA TYR A 48 -11.96 16.46 -4.84
C TYR A 48 -13.49 16.31 -4.93
N GLY A 49 -14.14 16.06 -3.80
CA GLY A 49 -15.59 15.83 -3.77
C GLY A 49 -16.03 14.69 -4.71
N ASP A 50 -16.73 15.05 -5.77
CA ASP A 50 -17.36 14.15 -6.74
C ASP A 50 -16.51 13.86 -7.99
N PHE A 51 -15.44 14.63 -8.25
CA PHE A 51 -14.59 14.41 -9.42
C PHE A 51 -13.23 13.82 -9.06
N SER A 52 -12.65 13.07 -9.99
CA SER A 52 -11.33 12.44 -9.83
C SER A 52 -10.52 12.57 -11.11
N VAL A 53 -9.22 12.82 -10.98
CA VAL A 53 -8.29 13.06 -12.10
C VAL A 53 -7.06 12.18 -11.92
N PRO A 54 -6.65 11.41 -12.94
CA PRO A 54 -5.37 10.71 -12.91
C PRO A 54 -4.21 11.71 -12.99
N VAL A 55 -3.28 11.62 -12.04
CA VAL A 55 -2.13 12.54 -11.91
C VAL A 55 -0.79 11.85 -12.13
N GLY A 56 -0.75 10.53 -12.16
CA GLY A 56 0.45 9.77 -12.48
C GLY A 56 0.24 8.26 -12.49
N TYR A 57 1.21 7.55 -13.03
CA TYR A 57 1.30 6.10 -12.95
C TYR A 57 2.77 5.65 -13.03
N GLU A 58 3.04 4.44 -12.55
CA GLU A 58 4.31 3.76 -12.69
C GLU A 58 4.06 2.33 -13.18
N VAL A 59 4.84 1.88 -14.14
CA VAL A 59 4.84 0.49 -14.57
C VAL A 59 5.85 -0.29 -13.74
N ILE A 60 5.43 -1.38 -13.11
CA ILE A 60 6.32 -2.19 -12.28
C ILE A 60 7.18 -3.04 -13.21
N LYS A 61 8.45 -2.66 -13.34
CA LYS A 61 9.42 -3.38 -14.17
C LYS A 61 10.18 -4.43 -13.38
N LYS A 62 10.31 -5.64 -13.90
CA LYS A 62 11.23 -6.68 -13.40
C LYS A 62 12.44 -6.80 -14.34
N ASP A 63 13.28 -5.79 -14.25
CA ASP A 63 14.48 -5.53 -15.05
C ASP A 63 15.64 -6.49 -14.75
N VAL A 64 15.71 -7.02 -13.53
CA VAL A 64 16.78 -7.94 -13.13
C VAL A 64 16.40 -9.38 -13.44
N ALA A 65 17.04 -9.95 -14.47
CA ALA A 65 16.98 -11.38 -14.78
C ALA A 65 17.93 -12.17 -13.87
N PHE A 66 17.45 -13.30 -13.37
CA PHE A 66 18.25 -14.24 -12.58
C PHE A 66 17.78 -15.68 -12.83
N CYS A 67 18.56 -16.65 -12.35
CA CYS A 67 18.23 -18.06 -12.45
C CYS A 67 18.18 -18.66 -11.04
N ASP A 68 17.15 -19.43 -10.75
CA ASP A 68 17.10 -20.25 -9.55
C ASP A 68 18.07 -21.43 -9.70
N ILE A 69 19.04 -21.57 -8.79
CA ILE A 69 20.16 -22.52 -8.96
C ILE A 69 19.67 -23.98 -8.97
N GLU A 70 18.69 -24.29 -8.11
CA GLU A 70 18.16 -25.65 -7.95
C GLU A 70 17.29 -26.05 -9.14
N THR A 71 16.35 -25.17 -9.53
CA THR A 71 15.35 -25.47 -10.57
C THR A 71 15.80 -25.09 -11.97
N ARG A 72 16.89 -24.32 -12.09
CA ARG A 72 17.37 -23.67 -13.33
C ARG A 72 16.32 -22.81 -14.03
N GLN A 73 15.28 -22.40 -13.32
CA GLN A 73 14.22 -21.56 -13.86
C GLN A 73 14.70 -20.12 -13.99
N ALA A 74 14.56 -19.56 -15.18
CA ALA A 74 14.71 -18.14 -15.39
C ALA A 74 13.62 -17.38 -14.62
N ARG A 75 14.02 -16.37 -13.86
CA ARG A 75 13.14 -15.52 -13.07
C ARG A 75 13.53 -14.06 -13.24
N ARG A 76 12.59 -13.20 -12.90
CA ARG A 76 12.79 -11.75 -12.92
C ARG A 76 12.40 -11.15 -11.57
N LYS A 77 13.16 -10.15 -11.13
CA LYS A 77 12.83 -9.31 -9.98
C LYS A 77 12.99 -7.84 -10.37
N SER A 78 12.33 -6.96 -9.62
CA SER A 78 12.50 -5.52 -9.80
C SER A 78 13.72 -5.03 -9.02
N SER A 79 14.48 -4.11 -9.62
CA SER A 79 15.48 -3.30 -8.91
C SER A 79 14.85 -2.35 -7.90
N THR A 80 13.59 -1.97 -8.11
CA THR A 80 12.86 -0.95 -7.35
C THR A 80 11.60 -1.56 -6.73
N THR A 81 11.35 -1.29 -5.45
CA THR A 81 10.15 -1.80 -4.80
C THR A 81 8.91 -0.99 -5.16
N LYS A 82 7.73 -1.63 -5.13
CA LYS A 82 6.44 -0.93 -5.24
C LYS A 82 6.30 0.21 -4.23
N ASN A 83 6.87 0.07 -3.03
CA ASN A 83 6.85 1.13 -2.00
C ASN A 83 7.71 2.34 -2.38
N GLU A 84 8.83 2.14 -3.09
CA GLU A 84 9.62 3.25 -3.62
C GLU A 84 8.88 3.97 -4.76
N LEU A 85 8.27 3.23 -5.68
CA LEU A 85 7.42 3.79 -6.74
C LEU A 85 6.22 4.57 -6.16
N PHE A 86 5.60 4.04 -5.10
CA PHE A 86 4.52 4.71 -4.38
C PHE A 86 4.95 6.08 -3.84
N ARG A 87 6.09 6.14 -3.13
CA ARG A 87 6.62 7.42 -2.63
C ARG A 87 7.03 8.36 -3.77
N LYS A 88 7.56 7.83 -4.88
CA LYS A 88 7.90 8.60 -6.08
C LYS A 88 6.67 9.26 -6.70
N LEU A 89 5.55 8.55 -6.82
CA LEU A 89 4.29 9.13 -7.34
C LEU A 89 3.77 10.25 -6.44
N ILE A 90 3.82 10.07 -5.11
CA ILE A 90 3.43 11.13 -4.16
C ILE A 90 4.37 12.33 -4.29
N ALA A 91 5.68 12.10 -4.36
CA ALA A 91 6.67 13.17 -4.56
C ALA A 91 6.41 13.95 -5.86
N GLN A 92 6.08 13.25 -6.94
CA GLN A 92 5.73 13.86 -8.23
C GLN A 92 4.45 14.69 -8.12
N ALA A 93 3.42 14.21 -7.43
CA ALA A 93 2.20 14.96 -7.20
C ALA A 93 2.46 16.26 -6.42
N VAL A 94 3.30 16.20 -5.39
CA VAL A 94 3.74 17.39 -4.62
C VAL A 94 4.53 18.36 -5.51
N SER A 95 5.48 17.85 -6.30
CA SER A 95 6.27 18.67 -7.24
C SER A 95 5.42 19.32 -8.32
N ASN A 96 4.31 18.69 -8.70
CA ASN A 96 3.34 19.23 -9.66
C ASN A 96 2.31 20.15 -9.01
N HIS A 97 2.47 20.48 -7.72
CA HIS A 97 1.55 21.30 -6.93
C HIS A 97 0.11 20.77 -6.90
N VAL A 98 -0.07 19.44 -6.97
CA VAL A 98 -1.36 18.80 -6.75
C VAL A 98 -1.76 19.04 -5.29
N LEU A 99 -2.96 19.60 -5.08
CA LEU A 99 -3.46 19.90 -3.75
C LEU A 99 -4.11 18.66 -3.13
N PHE A 100 -3.58 18.19 -2.01
CA PHE A 100 -4.20 17.11 -1.26
C PHE A 100 -3.81 17.19 0.21
N ASP A 101 -4.67 16.68 1.08
CA ASP A 101 -4.43 16.62 2.53
C ASP A 101 -4.28 15.17 3.03
N PHE A 102 -4.85 14.21 2.30
CA PHE A 102 -4.83 12.79 2.64
C PHE A 102 -4.25 11.94 1.51
N VAL A 103 -3.51 10.90 1.89
CA VAL A 103 -3.11 9.79 1.02
C VAL A 103 -3.85 8.52 1.42
N LEU A 104 -4.51 7.88 0.45
CA LEU A 104 -5.27 6.65 0.64
C LEU A 104 -4.63 5.52 -0.17
N ALA A 105 -4.48 4.37 0.48
CA ALA A 105 -3.97 3.16 -0.15
C ALA A 105 -4.41 1.91 0.60
N ASP A 106 -4.29 0.76 -0.05
CA ASP A 106 -4.60 -0.53 0.57
C ASP A 106 -3.50 -0.99 1.56
N ASN A 107 -3.65 -2.21 2.09
CA ASN A 107 -2.69 -2.74 3.05
C ASN A 107 -1.32 -3.12 2.47
N TRP A 108 -1.17 -3.20 1.14
CA TRP A 108 0.11 -3.47 0.50
C TRP A 108 1.08 -2.29 0.68
N PHE A 109 0.56 -1.07 0.71
CA PHE A 109 1.32 0.15 0.92
C PHE A 109 1.39 0.59 2.40
N GLY A 110 0.83 -0.21 3.32
CA GLY A 110 0.88 -0.03 4.78
C GLY A 110 2.26 -0.33 5.40
N SER A 111 3.30 0.29 4.87
CA SER A 111 4.67 0.22 5.42
C SER A 111 4.99 1.43 6.28
N LYS A 112 5.81 1.23 7.32
CA LYS A 112 6.26 2.33 8.20
C LYS A 112 6.98 3.44 7.43
N ALA A 113 7.74 3.08 6.39
CA ALA A 113 8.48 4.03 5.57
C ALA A 113 7.53 4.95 4.78
N ASN A 114 6.43 4.40 4.24
CA ASN A 114 5.43 5.22 3.56
C ASN A 114 4.68 6.12 4.54
N MET A 115 4.24 5.58 5.68
CA MET A 115 3.52 6.35 6.70
C MET A 115 4.38 7.49 7.25
N ALA A 116 5.65 7.22 7.57
CA ALA A 116 6.59 8.22 8.05
C ALA A 116 6.87 9.28 6.98
N TYR A 117 7.09 8.88 5.72
CA TYR A 117 7.27 9.84 4.61
C TYR A 117 6.06 10.77 4.46
N ILE A 118 4.84 10.24 4.48
CA ILE A 118 3.61 11.06 4.35
C ILE A 118 3.45 12.00 5.56
N HIS A 119 3.67 11.51 6.77
CA HIS A 119 3.44 12.29 7.99
C HIS A 119 4.59 13.26 8.30
N ASN A 120 5.82 12.76 8.42
CA ASN A 120 6.97 13.53 8.87
C ASN A 120 7.52 14.43 7.76
N ASP A 121 7.61 13.94 6.52
CA ASP A 121 8.31 14.67 5.47
C ASP A 121 7.34 15.61 4.72
N LEU A 122 6.12 15.13 4.42
CA LEU A 122 5.12 15.90 3.69
C LEU A 122 4.13 16.67 4.56
N GLN A 123 4.08 16.38 5.88
CA GLN A 123 3.11 16.96 6.81
C GLN A 123 1.66 16.74 6.33
N LYS A 124 1.39 15.55 5.77
CA LYS A 124 0.07 15.11 5.29
C LYS A 124 -0.48 13.99 6.16
N SER A 125 -1.78 13.77 6.03
CA SER A 125 -2.47 12.66 6.70
C SER A 125 -2.61 11.45 5.77
N PHE A 126 -2.91 10.29 6.33
CA PHE A 126 -3.10 9.07 5.55
C PHE A 126 -4.23 8.20 6.11
N ILE A 127 -4.86 7.43 5.23
CA ILE A 127 -5.76 6.34 5.57
C ILE A 127 -5.28 5.14 4.77
N ILE A 128 -4.58 4.22 5.43
CA ILE A 128 -3.93 3.09 4.77
C ILE A 128 -4.32 1.80 5.48
N GLY A 129 -4.69 0.78 4.72
CA GLY A 129 -4.95 -0.55 5.27
C GLY A 129 -3.73 -1.07 6.04
N ILE A 130 -3.96 -1.87 7.09
CA ILE A 130 -2.86 -2.48 7.84
C ILE A 130 -3.03 -3.99 7.91
N LYS A 131 -1.95 -4.73 7.63
CA LYS A 131 -1.97 -6.20 7.72
C LYS A 131 -2.13 -6.64 9.17
N SER A 132 -2.90 -7.71 9.36
CA SER A 132 -3.24 -8.27 10.67
C SER A 132 -2.03 -8.80 11.46
N ASN A 133 -0.89 -9.03 10.78
CA ASN A 133 0.37 -9.45 11.41
C ASN A 133 1.26 -8.28 11.86
N ARG A 134 0.85 -7.02 11.64
CA ARG A 134 1.57 -5.84 12.16
C ARG A 134 1.48 -5.77 13.68
N THR A 135 2.50 -5.19 14.30
CA THR A 135 2.63 -5.10 15.76
C THR A 135 2.42 -3.67 16.25
N LEU A 136 1.65 -3.52 17.33
CA LEU A 136 1.27 -2.24 17.90
C LEU A 136 1.12 -2.32 19.43
N ALA A 137 1.19 -1.16 20.07
CA ALA A 137 0.88 -0.99 21.48
C ALA A 137 -0.35 -0.10 21.66
N LEU A 138 -1.19 -0.40 22.65
CA LEU A 138 -2.42 0.36 22.94
C LEU A 138 -2.15 1.61 23.81
N SER A 139 -0.97 1.70 24.41
CA SER A 139 -0.56 2.83 25.23
C SER A 139 0.87 3.27 24.91
N LYS A 140 1.18 4.54 25.17
CA LYS A 140 2.55 5.07 25.04
C LYS A 140 3.51 4.36 25.98
N ASN A 141 3.04 4.03 27.18
CA ASN A 141 3.83 3.30 28.17
C ASN A 141 4.23 1.92 27.65
N ASP A 142 3.30 1.19 27.04
CA ASP A 142 3.60 -0.12 26.46
C ASP A 142 4.58 -0.02 25.30
N ALA A 143 4.40 0.97 24.41
CA ALA A 143 5.33 1.23 23.31
C ALA A 143 6.75 1.51 23.83
N ASN A 144 6.90 2.38 24.83
CA ASN A 144 8.19 2.73 25.42
C ASN A 144 8.88 1.54 26.11
N ASN A 145 8.10 0.58 26.62
CA ASN A 145 8.61 -0.64 27.25
C ASN A 145 8.74 -1.81 26.27
N GLY A 146 8.57 -1.59 24.97
CA GLY A 146 8.66 -2.65 23.96
C GLY A 146 7.54 -3.69 24.00
N ARG A 147 6.43 -3.41 24.70
CA ARG A 147 5.27 -4.29 24.82
C ARG A 147 4.34 -4.07 23.63
N TYR A 148 4.50 -4.93 22.62
CA TYR A 148 3.71 -4.90 21.39
C TYR A 148 2.93 -6.21 21.22
N THR A 149 1.73 -6.12 20.65
CA THR A 149 0.90 -7.25 20.25
C THR A 149 0.55 -7.16 18.76
N LYS A 150 0.18 -8.28 18.12
CA LYS A 150 -0.24 -8.23 16.71
C LYS A 150 -1.67 -7.71 16.59
N VAL A 151 -1.98 -7.05 15.47
CA VAL A 151 -3.34 -6.56 15.17
C VAL A 151 -4.37 -7.69 15.27
N ARG A 152 -4.07 -8.88 14.73
CA ARG A 152 -4.97 -10.06 14.78
C ARG A 152 -5.26 -10.59 16.18
N GLU A 153 -4.42 -10.23 17.16
CA GLU A 153 -4.54 -10.68 18.56
C GLU A 153 -5.32 -9.66 19.40
N LEU A 154 -5.77 -8.55 18.78
CA LEU A 154 -6.60 -7.54 19.43
C LEU A 154 -8.07 -7.75 19.12
N GLU A 155 -8.88 -7.71 20.17
CA GLU A 155 -10.33 -7.56 20.05
C GLU A 155 -10.64 -6.07 19.91
N LEU A 156 -10.74 -5.61 18.66
CA LEU A 156 -11.16 -4.25 18.34
C LEU A 156 -12.66 -4.22 18.07
N GLU A 157 -13.33 -3.26 18.68
CA GLU A 157 -14.73 -2.93 18.40
C GLU A 157 -14.84 -2.31 17.00
N GLU A 158 -15.89 -2.68 16.27
CA GLU A 158 -16.17 -2.07 14.96
C GLU A 158 -16.59 -0.61 15.15
N ASP A 159 -16.21 0.25 14.20
CA ASP A 159 -16.55 1.68 14.18
C ASP A 159 -15.98 2.52 15.34
N ILE A 160 -15.14 1.93 16.18
CA ILE A 160 -14.40 2.63 17.23
C ILE A 160 -12.95 2.78 16.81
N ALA A 161 -12.50 4.04 16.76
CA ALA A 161 -11.11 4.33 16.49
C ALA A 161 -10.31 4.45 17.80
N HIS A 162 -9.22 3.68 17.87
CA HIS A 162 -8.30 3.61 19.01
C HIS A 162 -6.99 4.33 18.67
N THR A 163 -6.43 5.06 19.62
CA THR A 163 -5.07 5.60 19.47
C THR A 163 -4.07 4.48 19.78
N VAL A 164 -3.22 4.15 18.82
CA VAL A 164 -2.25 3.07 18.92
C VAL A 164 -0.86 3.52 18.49
N TYR A 165 0.15 2.77 18.90
CA TYR A 165 1.55 3.03 18.59
C TYR A 165 2.10 1.88 17.75
N LEU A 166 2.21 2.09 16.44
CA LEU A 166 2.78 1.08 15.54
C LEU A 166 4.27 0.93 15.80
N LYS A 167 4.76 -0.31 15.84
CA LYS A 167 6.18 -0.57 16.07
C LYS A 167 7.04 0.06 14.97
N GLY A 168 7.90 0.99 15.37
CA GLY A 168 8.84 1.68 14.47
C GLY A 168 8.31 2.96 13.82
N LEU A 169 7.11 3.43 14.19
CA LEU A 169 6.73 4.83 14.01
C LEU A 169 6.98 5.60 15.30
N ASP A 170 7.35 6.87 15.17
CA ASP A 170 7.62 7.81 16.27
C ASP A 170 6.39 8.66 16.66
N PHE A 171 5.29 8.52 15.91
CA PHE A 171 4.01 9.17 16.18
C PHE A 171 2.88 8.13 16.38
N PRO A 172 1.84 8.47 17.16
CA PRO A 172 0.65 7.63 17.30
C PRO A 172 -0.22 7.69 16.05
N VAL A 173 -0.99 6.63 15.80
CA VAL A 173 -1.99 6.58 14.73
C VAL A 173 -3.36 6.20 15.28
N ARG A 174 -4.41 6.49 14.50
CA ARG A 174 -5.78 6.05 14.78
C ARG A 174 -6.03 4.74 14.04
N LEU A 175 -6.31 3.67 14.77
CA LEU A 175 -6.70 2.38 14.21
C LEU A 175 -8.20 2.22 14.33
N LEU A 176 -8.86 1.99 13.20
CA LEU A 176 -10.30 1.72 13.08
C LEU A 176 -10.47 0.32 12.48
N LYS A 177 -11.41 -0.45 13.02
CA LYS A 177 -11.88 -1.68 12.40
C LYS A 177 -13.23 -1.41 11.74
N LYS A 178 -13.35 -1.79 10.47
CA LYS A 178 -14.62 -1.81 9.73
C LYS A 178 -14.81 -3.21 9.15
N ILE A 179 -15.98 -3.78 9.29
CA ILE A 179 -16.30 -5.10 8.73
C ILE A 179 -17.17 -4.88 7.50
N PHE A 180 -16.70 -5.34 6.35
CA PHE A 180 -17.46 -5.25 5.11
C PHE A 180 -18.17 -6.59 4.86
N LYS A 181 -19.48 -6.53 4.60
CA LYS A 181 -20.24 -7.71 4.19
C LYS A 181 -20.21 -7.82 2.68
N ASN A 182 -19.65 -8.92 2.18
CA ASN A 182 -19.66 -9.24 0.77
C ASN A 182 -21.05 -9.73 0.36
N GLU A 183 -21.38 -9.63 -0.93
CA GLU A 183 -22.68 -10.10 -1.48
C GLU A 183 -22.94 -11.59 -1.21
N ASN A 184 -21.87 -12.39 -1.12
CA ASN A 184 -21.94 -13.83 -0.81
C ASN A 184 -22.07 -14.14 0.69
N GLY A 185 -22.27 -13.13 1.55
CA GLY A 185 -22.41 -13.28 3.00
C GLY A 185 -21.11 -13.50 3.77
N SER A 186 -19.96 -13.56 3.10
CA SER A 186 -18.65 -13.53 3.76
C SER A 186 -18.32 -12.14 4.30
N THR A 187 -17.41 -12.07 5.27
CA THR A 187 -16.93 -10.80 5.85
C THR A 187 -15.48 -10.56 5.46
N GLY A 188 -15.19 -9.31 5.10
CA GLY A 188 -13.86 -8.79 4.79
C GLY A 188 -13.44 -7.68 5.74
#